data_AF-A0A3A8J1P2-F1
#
_entry.id   AF-A0A3A8J1P2-F1
#
_cell.length_a   1.000
_cell.length_b   1.000
_cell.length_c   1.000
_cell.angle_alpha   90.00
_cell.angle_beta   90.00
_cell.angle_gamma   90.00
#
_symmetry.space_group_name_H-M   'P 1'
#
loop_
_entity.id
_entity.type
_entity.pdbx_description
1 polymer ?
#
loop_
_entity_poly.entity_id
_entity_poly.type
_entity_poly.pdbx_seq_one_letter_code
_entity_poly.pdbx_strand_id
1 'polypeptide(L)'
;MDAVNSIIEIAGPLLLGLACGALFRKFVYPRILARLGSLAGWVTSAANTWVLLGHICIALGVAAACHASNAVATLVWLHEHLPTPPFALTQELLHGFFLGATFFTGYYLAMFPASGSEEEQTSGTPA
;
A
#
# COMPACT_ATOMS: atom_id res chain seq x y z
N MET A 1 12.51 18.41 -19.09
CA MET A 1 11.76 18.67 -17.83
C MET A 1 10.97 17.42 -17.39
N ASP A 2 11.34 16.25 -17.92
CA ASP A 2 10.47 15.07 -17.97
C ASP A 2 10.73 14.08 -16.82
N ALA A 3 11.99 14.00 -16.36
CA ALA A 3 12.36 13.15 -15.23
C ALA A 3 11.71 13.60 -13.91
N VAL A 4 11.60 14.91 -13.68
CA VAL A 4 10.95 15.45 -12.47
C VAL A 4 9.44 15.16 -12.48
N ASN A 5 8.79 15.30 -13.64
CA ASN A 5 7.38 14.98 -13.79
C ASN A 5 7.13 13.48 -13.53
N SER A 6 7.98 12.61 -14.09
CA SER A 6 7.91 11.17 -13.86
C SER A 6 8.19 10.79 -12.41
N ILE A 7 9.15 11.43 -11.73
CA ILE A 7 9.39 11.20 -10.30
C ILE A 7 8.18 11.63 -9.47
N ILE A 8 7.56 12.78 -9.76
CA ILE A 8 6.37 13.26 -9.06
C ILE A 8 5.17 12.33 -9.28
N GLU A 9 5.02 11.80 -10.48
CA GLU A 9 3.94 10.87 -10.85
C GLU A 9 4.03 9.54 -10.08
N ILE A 10 5.24 9.11 -9.71
CA ILE A 10 5.46 7.90 -8.89
C ILE A 10 5.46 8.25 -7.40
N ALA A 11 6.20 9.27 -6.99
CA ALA A 11 6.36 9.65 -5.59
C ALA A 11 5.09 10.26 -5.00
N GLY A 12 4.29 10.96 -5.80
CA GLY A 12 3.06 11.63 -5.36
C GLY A 12 2.04 10.65 -4.76
N PRO A 13 1.56 9.65 -5.51
CA PRO A 13 0.65 8.64 -4.99
C PRO A 13 1.25 7.88 -3.80
N LEU A 14 2.54 7.54 -3.85
CA LEU A 14 3.23 6.82 -2.77
C LEU A 14 3.23 7.63 -1.46
N LEU A 15 3.64 8.90 -1.52
CA LEU A 15 3.70 9.79 -0.36
C LEU A 15 2.30 10.10 0.18
N LEU A 16 1.32 10.30 -0.72
CA LEU A 16 -0.07 10.48 -0.33
C LEU A 16 -0.60 9.25 0.40
N GLY A 17 -0.33 8.06 -0.13
CA GLY A 17 -0.65 6.78 0.51
C GLY A 17 -0.04 6.67 1.89
N LEU A 18 1.26 6.98 2.02
CA LEU A 18 1.98 6.95 3.29
C LEU A 18 1.38 7.92 4.31
N ALA A 19 1.08 9.15 3.91
CA ALA A 19 0.44 10.14 4.77
C ALA A 19 -0.96 9.68 5.22
N CYS A 20 -1.78 9.18 4.28
CA CYS A 20 -3.11 8.64 4.59
C CYS A 20 -3.04 7.42 5.53
N GLY A 21 -2.10 6.50 5.30
CA GLY A 21 -1.89 5.32 6.14
C GLY A 21 -1.44 5.69 7.54
N ALA A 22 -0.50 6.65 7.67
CA ALA A 22 -0.05 7.16 8.96
C ALA A 22 -1.18 7.84 9.75
N LEU A 23 -1.98 8.67 9.08
CA LEU A 23 -3.16 9.31 9.68
C LEU A 23 -4.20 8.27 10.11
N PHE A 24 -4.50 7.29 9.27
CA PHE A 24 -5.43 6.22 9.60
C PHE A 24 -4.95 5.43 10.82
N ARG A 25 -3.68 5.01 10.82
CA ARG A 25 -3.06 4.30 11.94
C ARG A 25 -3.13 5.08 13.24
N LYS A 26 -2.94 6.40 13.18
CA LYS A 26 -2.94 7.26 14.37
C LYS A 26 -4.35 7.55 14.90
N PHE A 27 -5.30 7.87 14.02
CA PHE A 27 -6.59 8.44 14.43
C PHE A 27 -7.77 7.47 14.34
N VAL A 28 -7.73 6.52 13.40
CA VAL A 28 -8.86 5.65 13.08
C VAL A 28 -8.65 4.26 13.64
N TYR A 29 -7.45 3.69 13.46
CA TYR A 29 -7.12 2.33 13.88
C TYR A 29 -7.36 2.06 15.38
N PRO A 30 -6.99 2.94 16.33
CA PRO A 30 -7.27 2.71 17.76
C PRO A 30 -8.76 2.67 18.07
N ARG A 31 -9.57 3.49 17.38
CA ARG A 31 -11.03 3.51 17.54
C ARG A 31 -11.67 2.23 17.01
N ILE A 32 -11.14 1.68 15.91
CA ILE A 32 -11.58 0.40 15.36
C ILE A 32 -11.24 -0.73 16.32
N LEU A 33 -10.00 -0.79 16.83
CA LEU A 33 -9.59 -1.80 17.81
C LEU A 33 -10.42 -1.74 19.10
N ALA A 34 -10.72 -0.53 19.59
CA ALA A 34 -11.58 -0.35 20.76
C ALA A 34 -13.00 -0.91 20.53
N ARG A 35 -13.52 -0.85 19.30
CA ARG A 35 -14.82 -1.44 18.93
C ARG A 35 -14.77 -2.95 18.73
N LEU A 36 -13.61 -3.49 18.35
CA LEU A 36 -13.42 -4.93 18.11
C LEU A 36 -13.29 -5.75 19.41
N GLY A 37 -12.95 -5.10 20.54
CA GLY A 37 -12.88 -5.76 21.84
C GLY A 37 -11.91 -6.94 21.84
N SER A 38 -12.40 -8.15 22.13
CA SER A 38 -11.58 -9.36 22.20
C SER A 38 -10.95 -9.79 20.87
N LEU A 39 -11.50 -9.34 19.73
CA LEU A 39 -10.95 -9.62 18.40
C LEU A 39 -9.70 -8.78 18.08
N ALA A 40 -9.43 -7.72 18.86
CA ALA A 40 -8.30 -6.82 18.64
C ALA A 40 -6.96 -7.58 18.63
N GLY A 41 -6.79 -8.56 19.52
CA GLY A 41 -5.55 -9.36 19.60
C GLY A 41 -5.27 -10.20 18.36
N TRP A 42 -6.32 -10.68 17.66
CA TRP A 42 -6.17 -11.38 16.39
C TRP A 42 -5.76 -10.42 15.26
N VAL A 43 -6.34 -9.22 15.23
CA VAL A 43 -6.05 -8.19 14.23
C VAL A 43 -4.64 -7.60 14.41
N THR A 44 -4.12 -7.56 15.63
CA THR A 44 -2.75 -7.09 15.92
C THR A 44 -1.70 -8.20 15.90
N SER A 45 -2.07 -9.43 15.52
CA SER A 45 -1.15 -10.57 15.47
C SER A 45 -0.09 -10.40 14.38
N ALA A 46 1.07 -11.04 14.56
CA ALA A 46 2.11 -11.16 13.54
C ALA A 46 1.58 -11.74 12.21
N ALA A 47 0.52 -12.55 12.26
CA ALA A 47 -0.18 -13.04 11.07
C ALA A 47 -0.70 -11.88 10.21
N ASN A 48 -1.25 -10.82 10.82
CA ASN A 48 -1.75 -9.67 10.09
C ASN A 48 -0.60 -8.83 9.48
N THR A 49 0.57 -8.81 10.12
CA THR A 49 1.80 -8.22 9.55
C THR A 49 2.24 -8.95 8.29
N TRP A 50 2.19 -10.29 8.29
CA TRP A 50 2.48 -11.08 7.08
C TRP A 50 1.45 -10.87 5.98
N VAL A 51 0.17 -10.76 6.35
CA VAL A 51 -0.89 -10.42 5.40
C VAL A 51 -0.63 -9.04 4.78
N LEU A 52 -0.23 -8.05 5.58
CA LEU A 52 0.13 -6.72 5.10
C LEU A 52 1.32 -6.74 4.14
N LEU A 53 2.35 -7.54 4.44
CA LEU A 53 3.48 -7.76 3.53
C LEU A 53 3.01 -8.36 2.21
N GLY A 54 2.13 -9.37 2.26
CA GLY A 54 1.53 -9.96 1.07
C GLY A 54 0.79 -8.93 0.20
N HIS A 55 -0.01 -8.05 0.82
CA HIS A 55 -0.69 -6.97 0.11
C HIS A 55 0.30 -5.99 -0.55
N ILE A 56 1.42 -5.68 0.10
CA ILE A 56 2.46 -4.84 -0.48
C ILE A 56 3.12 -5.52 -1.67
N CYS A 57 3.46 -6.81 -1.58
CA CYS A 57 4.02 -7.55 -2.70
C CYS A 57 3.06 -7.58 -3.90
N ILE A 58 1.76 -7.78 -3.64
CA ILE A 58 0.73 -7.73 -4.69
C ILE A 58 0.64 -6.33 -5.30
N ALA A 59 0.55 -5.28 -4.47
CA ALA A 59 0.46 -3.91 -4.95
C ALA A 59 1.69 -3.50 -5.77
N LEU A 60 2.90 -3.88 -5.33
CA LEU A 60 4.13 -3.68 -6.08
C LEU A 60 4.14 -4.45 -7.40
N GLY A 61 3.65 -5.70 -7.41
CA GLY A 61 3.52 -6.49 -8.62
C GLY A 61 2.57 -5.85 -9.63
N VAL A 62 1.42 -5.35 -9.17
CA VAL A 62 0.46 -4.61 -10.01
C VAL A 62 1.09 -3.30 -10.52
N ALA A 63 1.77 -2.54 -9.65
CA ALA A 63 2.46 -1.32 -10.07
C ALA A 63 3.54 -1.63 -11.13
N ALA A 64 4.33 -2.68 -10.94
CA ALA A 64 5.33 -3.08 -11.92
C ALA A 64 4.70 -3.51 -13.26
N ALA A 65 3.61 -4.28 -13.24
CA ALA A 65 2.91 -4.71 -14.45
C ALA A 65 2.25 -3.54 -15.19
N CYS A 66 1.67 -2.59 -14.46
CA CYS A 66 0.97 -1.45 -15.02
C CYS A 66 1.87 -0.25 -15.34
N HIS A 67 3.16 -0.29 -14.95
CA HIS A 67 4.13 0.75 -15.24
C HIS A 67 4.26 0.99 -16.75
N ALA A 68 4.55 2.24 -17.15
CA ALA A 68 4.62 2.66 -18.55
C ALA A 68 5.54 1.78 -19.43
N SER A 69 6.64 1.27 -18.87
CA SER A 69 7.58 0.37 -19.57
C SER A 69 7.00 -1.01 -19.89
N ASN A 70 5.99 -1.46 -19.14
CA ASN A 70 5.39 -2.80 -19.24
C ASN A 70 3.94 -2.77 -19.72
N ALA A 71 3.31 -1.59 -19.80
CA ALA A 71 1.89 -1.42 -20.07
C ALA A 71 1.42 -2.13 -21.36
N VAL A 72 2.20 -2.07 -22.43
CA VAL A 72 1.87 -2.75 -23.71
C VAL A 72 1.88 -4.27 -23.53
N ALA A 73 2.94 -4.83 -22.92
CA ALA A 73 3.04 -6.27 -22.70
C ALA A 73 1.93 -6.78 -21.77
N THR A 74 1.60 -6.00 -20.73
CA THR A 74 0.51 -6.31 -19.80
C THR A 74 -0.85 -6.27 -20.49
N LEU A 75 -1.11 -5.29 -21.36
CA LEU A 75 -2.36 -5.23 -22.13
C LEU A 75 -2.53 -6.42 -23.07
N VAL A 76 -1.47 -6.81 -23.78
CA VAL A 76 -1.47 -8.00 -24.64
C VAL A 76 -1.73 -9.25 -23.82
N TRP A 77 -1.02 -9.42 -22.71
CA TRP A 77 -1.21 -10.57 -21.83
C TRP A 77 -2.64 -10.66 -21.28
N LEU A 78 -3.22 -9.53 -20.84
CA LEU A 78 -4.60 -9.45 -20.37
C LEU A 78 -5.60 -9.83 -21.48
N HIS A 79 -5.35 -9.38 -22.71
CA HIS A 79 -6.21 -9.70 -23.85
C HIS A 79 -6.16 -11.19 -24.22
N GLU A 80 -5.00 -11.83 -24.10
CA GLU A 80 -4.81 -13.25 -24.42
C GLU A 80 -5.35 -14.20 -23.35
N HIS A 81 -5.29 -13.81 -22.06
CA HIS A 81 -5.55 -14.71 -20.95
C HIS A 81 -6.87 -14.47 -20.23
N LEU A 82 -7.52 -13.32 -20.43
CA LEU A 82 -8.80 -13.01 -19.79
C LEU A 82 -9.94 -12.98 -20.80
N PRO A 83 -11.15 -13.42 -20.40
CA PRO A 83 -12.34 -13.16 -21.18
C PRO A 83 -12.53 -11.65 -21.35
N THR A 84 -13.05 -11.25 -22.50
CA THR A 84 -13.20 -9.85 -22.87
C THR A 84 -14.05 -9.13 -21.82
N PRO A 85 -13.48 -8.16 -21.08
CA PRO A 85 -14.22 -7.47 -20.04
C PRO A 85 -15.31 -6.56 -20.66
N PRO A 86 -16.36 -6.19 -19.90
CA PRO A 86 -17.42 -5.30 -20.37
C PRO A 86 -16.96 -3.84 -20.57
N PHE A 87 -15.66 -3.56 -20.41
CA PHE A 87 -15.04 -2.25 -20.55
C PHE A 87 -13.77 -2.39 -21.40
N ALA A 88 -13.35 -1.29 -22.04
CA ALA A 88 -12.14 -1.28 -22.82
C ALA A 88 -10.89 -1.35 -21.91
N LEU A 89 -10.03 -2.35 -22.15
CA LEU A 89 -8.69 -2.42 -21.58
C LEU A 89 -7.80 -1.38 -22.30
N THR A 90 -7.62 -0.21 -21.68
CA THR A 90 -6.84 0.91 -22.24
C THR A 90 -5.58 1.18 -21.44
N GLN A 91 -4.62 1.88 -22.05
CA GLN A 91 -3.40 2.32 -21.37
C GLN A 91 -3.69 3.28 -20.20
N GLU A 92 -4.68 4.16 -20.35
CA GLU A 92 -5.15 5.05 -19.28
C GLU A 92 -5.70 4.27 -18.08
N LEU A 93 -6.39 3.16 -18.34
CA LEU A 93 -6.88 2.29 -17.28
C LEU A 93 -5.72 1.65 -16.51
N LEU A 94 -4.70 1.13 -17.21
CA LEU A 94 -3.48 0.62 -16.57
C LEU A 94 -2.77 1.71 -15.78
N HIS A 95 -2.71 2.93 -16.30
CA HIS A 95 -2.13 4.05 -15.58
C HIS A 95 -2.91 4.33 -14.28
N GLY A 96 -4.24 4.29 -14.30
CA GLY A 96 -5.05 4.36 -13.09
C GLY A 96 -4.72 3.26 -12.07
N PHE A 97 -4.54 2.01 -12.54
CA PHE A 97 -4.10 0.90 -11.69
C PHE A 97 -2.70 1.10 -11.14
N PHE A 98 -1.77 1.63 -11.92
CA PHE A 98 -0.42 1.99 -11.48
C PHE A 98 -0.47 3.00 -10.33
N LEU A 99 -1.23 4.10 -10.49
CA LEU A 99 -1.36 5.13 -9.47
C LEU A 99 -2.00 4.57 -8.19
N GLY A 100 -3.08 3.80 -8.33
CA GLY A 100 -3.76 3.16 -7.21
C GLY A 100 -2.87 2.18 -6.45
N ALA A 101 -2.16 1.31 -7.17
CA ALA A 101 -1.25 0.34 -6.59
C ALA A 101 -0.06 1.01 -5.87
N THR A 102 0.47 2.09 -6.44
CA THR A 102 1.53 2.89 -5.83
C THR A 102 1.04 3.58 -4.55
N PHE A 103 -0.18 4.12 -4.56
CA PHE A 103 -0.83 4.66 -3.36
C PHE A 103 -1.00 3.60 -2.28
N PHE A 104 -1.56 2.43 -2.61
CA PHE A 104 -1.77 1.36 -1.64
C PHE A 104 -0.47 0.81 -1.07
N THR A 105 0.59 0.75 -1.88
CA THR A 105 1.93 0.42 -1.40
C THR A 105 2.37 1.37 -0.28
N GLY A 106 2.27 2.68 -0.49
CA GLY A 106 2.59 3.68 0.54
C GLY A 106 1.68 3.57 1.78
N TYR A 107 0.38 3.37 1.57
CA TYR A 107 -0.60 3.20 2.64
C TYR A 107 -0.29 1.99 3.53
N TYR A 108 -0.04 0.83 2.94
CA TYR A 108 0.29 -0.38 3.69
C TYR A 108 1.66 -0.27 4.36
N LEU A 109 2.64 0.40 3.74
CA LEU A 109 3.93 0.66 4.38
C LEU A 109 3.79 1.47 5.66
N ALA A 110 2.94 2.51 5.68
CA ALA A 110 2.70 3.28 6.91
C ALA A 110 1.98 2.48 8.01
N MET A 111 1.28 1.42 7.62
CA MET A 111 0.54 0.53 8.52
C MET A 111 1.41 -0.56 9.14
N PHE A 112 2.64 -0.78 8.64
CA PHE A 112 3.55 -1.76 9.22
C PHE A 112 3.86 -1.42 10.69
N PRO A 113 3.74 -2.36 11.64
CA PRO A 113 4.16 -2.12 13.01
C PRO A 113 5.60 -1.60 13.01
N ALA A 114 5.82 -0.46 13.67
CA ALA A 114 7.17 0.05 13.81
C ALA A 114 7.86 -0.91 14.80
N SER A 115 8.99 -1.47 14.42
CA SER A 115 9.82 -2.25 15.35
C SER A 115 10.00 -1.40 16.60
N GLY A 116 9.62 -1.93 17.77
CA GLY A 116 9.54 -1.19 19.03
C GLY A 116 10.90 -0.74 19.56
N SER A 117 11.51 0.24 18.90
CA SER A 117 12.77 0.87 19.32
C SER A 117 12.60 2.29 19.83
N GLU A 118 11.37 2.70 20.18
CA GLU A 118 11.09 4.02 20.79
C GLU A 118 10.51 3.92 22.21
N GLU A 119 10.47 2.74 22.83
CA GLU A 119 10.04 2.56 24.23
C GLU A 119 11.04 1.71 25.04
N GLU A 120 12.33 2.03 25.00
CA GLU A 120 13.29 1.54 26.02
C GLU A 120 14.35 2.59 26.36
N GLN A 121 13.91 3.82 26.69
CA GLN A 121 14.77 4.83 27.30
C GLN A 121 13.94 5.94 27.97
N THR A 122 13.27 5.62 29.08
CA THR A 122 12.92 6.57 30.19
C THR A 122 12.18 5.84 31.32
N SER A 123 12.61 4.63 31.68
CA SER A 123 12.26 4.00 32.95
C SER A 123 13.54 3.78 33.76
N GLY A 124 14.23 4.88 34.07
CA GLY A 124 15.26 4.94 35.09
C GLY A 124 14.77 5.75 36.27
N THR A 125 13.93 5.16 37.12
CA THR A 125 13.80 5.60 38.51
C THR A 125 13.74 4.36 39.38
N PRO A 126 14.69 4.25 40.34
CA PRO A 126 14.25 3.92 41.68
C PRO A 126 14.98 4.74 42.77
N ALA A 127 14.20 5.03 43.82
CA ALA A 127 14.52 5.58 45.14
C ALA A 127 14.81 7.10 45.25
#